data_AF-A0AAU6BAV8-F1
#
_entry.id   AF-A0AAU6BAV8-F1
#
_cell.length_a   1.000
_cell.length_b   1.000
_cell.length_c   1.000
_cell.angle_alpha   90.00
_cell.angle_beta   90.00
_cell.angle_gamma   90.00
#
_symmetry.space_group_name_H-M   'P 1'
#
loop_
_entity.id
_entity.type
_entity.pdbx_description
1 polymer ?
#
loop_
_entity_poly.entity_id
_entity_poly.type
_entity_poly.pdbx_seq_one_letter_code
_entity_poly.pdbx_strand_id
1 'polypeptide(L)'
;MKLPEHATATDVIDALSGEVMELVDEVNAGRELTQAQYAATFSRTFAEALPRFLAGLKAERPELAAQLVEQFMAEQEDRMAAEQPPARVIPWAERFKQALATVYAPEDVRFLADAEGAGALSTVLSKRCSETGEDPAAVLGQITRSDREYALSADAPGAFLASRVRQIPEP
;
A
#
# COMPACT_ATOMS: atom_id res chain seq x y z
N MET A 1 16.11 12.20 -27.98
CA MET A 1 14.68 12.48 -28.18
C MET A 1 14.39 13.52 -29.27
N LYS A 2 13.49 13.24 -30.23
CA LYS A 2 12.91 14.26 -31.12
C LYS A 2 11.47 14.52 -30.68
N LEU A 3 11.19 15.72 -30.18
CA LEU A 3 9.85 16.12 -29.78
C LEU A 3 9.03 16.61 -30.98
N PRO A 4 7.72 16.26 -31.09
CA PRO A 4 6.85 16.84 -32.10
C PRO A 4 6.76 18.38 -31.99
N GLU A 5 6.50 19.07 -33.10
CA GLU A 5 6.43 20.54 -33.12
C GLU A 5 5.36 21.11 -32.18
N HIS A 6 4.30 20.34 -31.90
CA HIS A 6 3.21 20.69 -30.99
C HIS A 6 3.15 19.79 -29.74
N ALA A 7 4.30 19.25 -29.30
CA ALA A 7 4.35 18.41 -28.11
C ALA A 7 3.77 19.14 -26.90
N THR A 8 2.83 18.50 -26.22
CA THR A 8 2.30 18.94 -24.92
C THR A 8 3.27 18.56 -23.80
N ALA A 9 3.07 19.08 -22.60
CA ALA A 9 3.87 18.66 -21.45
C ALA A 9 3.74 17.16 -21.18
N THR A 10 2.54 16.60 -21.33
CA THR A 10 2.28 15.17 -21.18
C THR A 10 3.07 14.36 -22.20
N ASP A 11 3.09 14.75 -23.49
CA ASP A 11 3.87 14.05 -24.53
C ASP A 11 5.37 14.02 -24.21
N VAL A 12 5.87 15.10 -23.61
CA VAL A 12 7.28 15.26 -23.24
C VAL A 12 7.63 14.41 -22.01
N ILE A 13 6.74 14.38 -21.02
CA ILE A 13 6.89 13.56 -19.81
C ILE A 13 6.77 12.07 -20.14
N ASP A 14 5.86 11.68 -21.03
CA ASP A 14 5.69 10.30 -21.48
C ASP A 14 6.92 9.82 -22.25
N ALA A 15 7.45 10.66 -23.14
CA ALA A 15 8.68 10.36 -23.87
C ALA A 15 9.90 10.21 -22.93
N LEU A 16 10.04 11.12 -21.94
CA LEU A 16 11.10 11.01 -20.93
C LEU A 16 10.91 9.77 -20.04
N SER A 17 9.67 9.46 -19.64
CA SER A 17 9.35 8.28 -18.84
C SER A 17 9.65 6.99 -19.60
N GLY A 18 9.39 6.96 -20.90
CA GLY A 18 9.77 5.86 -21.79
C GLY A 18 11.29 5.67 -21.85
N GLU A 19 12.07 6.73 -22.11
CA GLU A 19 13.53 6.65 -22.14
C GLU A 19 14.12 6.22 -20.77
N VAL A 20 13.53 6.68 -19.66
CA VAL A 20 13.94 6.26 -18.31
C VAL A 20 13.56 4.81 -18.03
N MET A 21 12.39 4.32 -18.47
CA MET A 21 12.02 2.92 -18.35
C MET A 21 12.97 2.01 -19.14
N GLU A 22 13.25 2.34 -20.40
CA GLU A 22 14.22 1.59 -21.21
C GLU A 22 15.61 1.56 -20.56
N LEU A 23 16.08 2.70 -20.03
CA LEU A 23 17.37 2.76 -19.32
C LEU A 23 17.37 1.91 -18.03
N VAL A 24 16.27 1.91 -17.27
CA VAL A 24 16.14 1.08 -16.07
C VAL A 24 16.13 -0.41 -16.45
N ASP A 25 15.45 -0.78 -17.52
CA ASP A 25 15.43 -2.15 -18.03
C ASP A 25 16.81 -2.59 -18.55
N GLU A 26 17.53 -1.72 -19.27
CA GLU A 26 18.89 -2.00 -19.75
C GLU A 26 19.89 -2.15 -18.61
N VAL A 27 19.87 -1.24 -17.63
CA VAL A 27 20.78 -1.28 -16.47
C VAL A 27 20.51 -2.48 -15.57
N ASN A 28 19.27 -2.96 -15.54
CA ASN A 28 18.86 -4.12 -14.75
C ASN A 28 18.67 -5.39 -15.58
N ALA A 29 19.11 -5.40 -16.84
CA ALA A 29 19.04 -6.57 -17.70
C ALA A 29 19.74 -7.76 -17.04
N GLY A 30 18.99 -8.86 -16.86
CA GLY A 30 19.48 -10.06 -16.18
C GLY A 30 19.41 -10.03 -14.65
N ARG A 31 18.78 -9.02 -14.04
CA ARG A 31 18.49 -8.97 -12.59
C ARG A 31 16.99 -9.13 -12.35
N GLU A 32 16.60 -10.07 -11.49
CA GLU A 32 15.23 -10.15 -10.99
C GLU A 32 15.02 -9.07 -9.92
N LEU A 33 14.54 -7.91 -10.33
CA LEU A 33 14.10 -6.87 -9.41
C LEU A 33 12.66 -7.15 -8.95
N THR A 34 12.42 -6.98 -7.66
CA THR A 34 11.04 -6.88 -7.16
C THR A 34 10.39 -5.60 -7.69
N GLN A 35 9.06 -5.58 -7.79
CA GLN A 35 8.30 -4.41 -8.23
C GLN A 35 8.64 -3.14 -7.43
N ALA A 36 8.88 -3.27 -6.12
CA ALA A 36 9.29 -2.16 -5.26
C ALA A 36 10.69 -1.63 -5.59
N GLN A 37 11.65 -2.51 -5.91
CA GLN A 37 13.00 -2.11 -6.30
C GLN A 37 13.03 -1.47 -7.69
N TYR A 38 12.21 -1.95 -8.61
CA TYR A 38 12.03 -1.36 -9.93
C TYR A 38 11.48 0.07 -9.82
N ALA A 39 10.39 0.24 -9.08
CA ALA A 39 9.78 1.56 -8.85
C ALA A 39 10.76 2.54 -8.19
N ALA A 40 11.50 2.12 -7.16
CA ALA A 40 12.50 2.96 -6.50
C ALA A 40 13.65 3.37 -7.45
N THR A 41 14.08 2.44 -8.33
CA THR A 41 15.13 2.72 -9.31
C THR A 41 14.65 3.69 -10.38
N PHE A 42 13.45 3.49 -10.89
CA PHE A 42 12.80 4.40 -11.84
C PHE A 42 12.65 5.81 -11.27
N SER A 43 12.06 5.96 -10.07
CA SER A 43 11.86 7.28 -9.45
C SER A 43 13.17 8.03 -9.25
N ARG A 44 14.23 7.34 -8.82
CA ARG A 44 15.56 7.97 -8.66
C ARG A 44 16.13 8.42 -10.02
N THR A 45 16.12 7.54 -11.02
CA THR A 45 16.66 7.86 -12.35
C THR A 45 15.88 9.02 -12.99
N PHE A 46 14.55 9.02 -12.85
CA PHE A 46 13.69 10.09 -13.35
C PHE A 46 13.98 11.43 -12.66
N ALA A 47 14.08 11.44 -11.33
CA ALA A 47 14.39 12.65 -10.55
C ALA A 47 15.77 13.24 -10.89
N GLU A 48 16.74 12.40 -11.27
CA GLU A 48 18.06 12.85 -11.73
C GLU A 48 18.09 13.29 -13.20
N ALA A 49 17.25 12.70 -14.06
CA ALA A 49 17.19 13.01 -15.49
C ALA A 49 16.39 14.29 -15.77
N LEU A 50 15.30 14.52 -15.03
CA LEU A 50 14.36 15.61 -15.27
C LEU A 50 15.01 17.01 -15.24
N PRO A 51 15.88 17.37 -14.26
CA PRO A 51 16.52 18.70 -14.26
C PRO A 51 17.45 18.92 -15.46
N ARG A 52 18.13 17.86 -15.91
CA ARG A 52 19.04 17.93 -17.08
C ARG A 52 18.24 18.08 -18.37
N PHE A 53 17.14 17.35 -18.48
CA PHE A 53 16.21 17.42 -19.58
C PHE A 53 15.58 18.83 -19.70
N LEU A 54 15.07 19.37 -18.59
CA LEU A 54 14.49 20.71 -18.55
C LEU A 54 15.52 21.81 -18.86
N ALA A 55 16.78 21.65 -18.43
CA ALA A 55 17.85 22.58 -18.78
C ALA A 55 18.17 22.58 -20.28
N GLY A 56 18.21 21.41 -20.92
CA GLY A 56 18.37 21.29 -22.37
C GLY A 56 17.18 21.88 -23.13
N LEU A 57 15.96 21.56 -22.69
CA LEU A 57 14.73 22.09 -23.29
C LEU A 57 14.63 23.61 -23.15
N LYS A 58 15.07 24.19 -22.03
CA LYS A 58 15.09 25.65 -21.84
C LYS A 58 16.01 26.36 -22.84
N ALA A 59 17.09 25.72 -23.28
CA ALA A 59 18.00 26.28 -24.27
C ALA A 59 17.40 26.32 -25.68
N GLU A 60 16.54 25.35 -26.01
CA GLU A 60 15.93 25.21 -27.34
C GLU A 60 14.52 25.81 -27.44
N ARG A 61 13.71 25.66 -26.39
CA ARG A 61 12.29 26.03 -26.30
C ARG A 61 11.94 26.51 -24.87
N PRO A 62 12.32 27.73 -24.47
CA PRO A 62 12.19 28.22 -23.09
C PRO A 62 10.74 28.31 -22.60
N GLU A 63 9.78 28.63 -23.48
CA GLU A 63 8.36 28.75 -23.15
C GLU A 63 7.74 27.38 -22.85
N LEU A 64 8.09 26.35 -23.63
CA LEU A 64 7.67 24.97 -23.40
C LEU A 64 8.27 24.42 -22.10
N ALA A 65 9.53 24.74 -21.81
CA ALA A 65 10.19 24.34 -20.56
C ALA A 65 9.52 24.96 -19.32
N ALA A 66 9.09 26.23 -19.39
CA ALA A 66 8.37 26.87 -18.29
C ALA A 66 6.99 26.24 -18.06
N GLN A 67 6.23 26.00 -19.14
CA GLN A 67 4.92 25.33 -19.08
C GLN A 67 5.04 23.92 -18.50
N LEU A 68 6.07 23.17 -18.91
CA LEU A 68 6.36 21.84 -18.38
C LEU A 68 6.65 21.82 -16.88
N VAL A 69 7.39 22.79 -16.37
CA VAL A 69 7.66 22.89 -14.93
C VAL A 69 6.39 23.19 -14.16
N GLU A 70 5.56 24.13 -14.64
CA GLU A 70 4.29 24.46 -13.99
C GLU A 70 3.30 23.28 -14.03
N GLN A 71 3.14 22.65 -15.19
CA GLN A 71 2.25 21.48 -15.35
C GLN A 71 2.75 20.28 -14.55
N PHE A 72 4.06 20.00 -14.54
CA PHE A 72 4.61 18.93 -13.72
C PHE A 72 4.40 19.18 -12.23
N MET A 73 4.65 20.40 -11.74
CA MET A 73 4.42 20.72 -10.33
C MET A 73 2.94 20.61 -9.96
N ALA A 74 2.03 21.07 -10.83
CA ALA A 74 0.59 20.94 -10.63
C ALA A 74 0.13 19.46 -10.68
N GLU A 75 0.60 18.67 -11.64
CA GLU A 75 0.30 17.24 -11.73
C GLU A 75 0.93 16.42 -10.61
N GLN A 76 2.10 16.81 -10.11
CA GLN A 76 2.71 16.20 -8.92
C GLN A 76 1.96 16.59 -7.65
N GLU A 77 1.47 17.82 -7.55
CA GLU A 77 0.66 18.26 -6.42
C GLU A 77 -0.70 17.56 -6.43
N ASP A 78 -1.33 17.42 -7.60
CA ASP A 78 -2.54 16.62 -7.81
C ASP A 78 -2.29 15.12 -7.65
N ARG A 79 -1.13 14.58 -8.06
CA ARG A 79 -0.75 13.20 -7.77
C ARG A 79 -0.43 13.00 -6.31
N MET A 80 0.22 13.91 -5.60
CA MET A 80 0.43 13.82 -4.16
C MET A 80 -0.88 14.01 -3.37
N ALA A 81 -1.86 14.72 -3.95
CA ALA A 81 -3.20 14.86 -3.39
C ALA A 81 -4.11 13.67 -3.72
N ALA A 82 -3.94 13.04 -4.89
CA ALA A 82 -4.71 11.89 -5.37
C ALA A 82 -4.09 10.54 -4.95
N GLU A 83 -2.78 10.47 -4.79
CA GLU A 83 -2.07 9.49 -3.99
C GLU A 83 -2.37 9.83 -2.53
N GLN A 84 -3.52 9.32 -2.06
CA GLN A 84 -3.58 8.97 -0.64
C GLN A 84 -2.25 8.29 -0.30
N PRO A 85 -1.54 8.73 0.74
CA PRO A 85 -0.28 8.10 1.14
C PRO A 85 -0.52 6.60 1.17
N PRO A 86 0.38 5.75 0.61
CA PRO A 86 0.12 4.32 0.46
C PRO A 86 -0.43 3.84 1.79
N ALA A 87 -1.72 3.43 1.79
CA ALA A 87 -2.55 3.33 2.98
C ALA A 87 -1.67 2.79 4.10
N ARG A 88 -1.29 3.68 5.04
CA ARG A 88 -0.15 3.50 5.96
C ARG A 88 -0.12 2.04 6.35
N VAL A 89 0.82 1.24 5.83
CA VAL A 89 0.76 -0.22 5.97
C VAL A 89 0.75 -0.51 7.46
N ILE A 90 -0.44 -0.80 8.00
CA ILE A 90 -0.63 -0.98 9.42
C ILE A 90 -0.01 -2.34 9.71
N PRO A 91 1.03 -2.42 10.56
CA PRO A 91 1.60 -3.71 10.95
C PRO A 91 0.48 -4.64 11.44
N TRP A 92 0.57 -5.93 11.12
CA TRP A 92 -0.49 -6.88 11.45
C TRP A 92 -0.92 -6.82 12.92
N ALA A 93 0.03 -6.64 13.85
CA ALA A 93 -0.26 -6.51 15.27
C ALA A 93 -1.24 -5.35 15.59
N GLU A 94 -1.12 -4.24 14.87
CA GLU A 94 -1.94 -3.05 15.07
C GLU A 94 -3.29 -3.21 14.36
N ARG A 95 -3.29 -3.84 13.18
CA ARG A 95 -4.54 -4.20 12.49
C ARG A 95 -5.36 -5.20 13.31
N PHE A 96 -4.71 -6.15 13.96
CA PHE A 96 -5.32 -7.13 14.86
C PHE A 96 -5.95 -6.45 16.09
N LYS A 97 -5.23 -5.54 16.75
CA LYS A 97 -5.79 -4.76 17.87
C LYS A 97 -6.96 -3.89 17.44
N GLN A 98 -6.89 -3.24 16.28
CA GLN A 98 -7.99 -2.45 15.73
C GLN A 98 -9.23 -3.32 15.43
N ALA A 99 -9.02 -4.53 14.91
CA ALA A 99 -10.11 -5.47 14.65
C ALA A 99 -10.80 -5.91 15.94
N LEU A 100 -10.04 -6.21 17.00
CA LEU A 100 -10.60 -6.49 18.32
C LEU A 100 -11.39 -5.27 18.85
N ALA A 101 -10.83 -4.07 18.74
CA ALA A 101 -11.48 -2.82 19.17
C ALA A 101 -12.74 -2.45 18.38
N THR A 102 -12.94 -3.05 17.22
CA THR A 102 -14.19 -2.88 16.44
C THR A 102 -15.34 -3.72 17.02
N VAL A 103 -15.01 -4.80 17.74
CA VAL A 103 -15.97 -5.84 18.15
C VAL A 103 -16.17 -5.89 19.67
N TYR A 104 -15.15 -5.49 20.44
CA TYR A 104 -15.10 -5.58 21.89
C TYR A 104 -14.92 -4.20 22.54
N ALA A 105 -15.33 -4.08 23.80
CA ALA A 105 -15.08 -2.88 24.59
C ALA A 105 -13.57 -2.72 24.87
N PRO A 106 -13.06 -1.48 25.07
CA PRO A 106 -11.63 -1.22 25.26
C PRO A 106 -10.95 -2.07 26.36
N GLU A 107 -11.65 -2.32 27.46
CA GLU A 107 -11.20 -3.15 28.57
C GLU A 107 -11.02 -4.63 28.17
N ASP A 108 -11.93 -5.15 27.36
CA ASP A 108 -11.93 -6.53 26.86
C ASP A 108 -10.86 -6.72 25.80
N VAL A 109 -10.60 -5.70 24.96
CA VAL A 109 -9.54 -5.75 23.95
C VAL A 109 -8.18 -5.99 24.60
N ARG A 110 -7.90 -5.29 25.71
CA ARG A 110 -6.63 -5.47 26.42
C ARG A 110 -6.55 -6.87 27.03
N PHE A 111 -7.64 -7.34 27.65
CA PHE A 111 -7.74 -8.70 28.17
C PHE A 111 -7.47 -9.74 27.07
N LEU A 112 -8.14 -9.64 25.93
CA LEU A 112 -8.02 -10.59 24.81
C LEU A 112 -6.67 -10.52 24.10
N ALA A 113 -6.05 -9.34 24.01
CA ALA A 113 -4.74 -9.17 23.39
C ALA A 113 -3.61 -9.79 24.23
N ASP A 114 -3.75 -9.76 25.55
CA ASP A 114 -2.77 -10.30 26.51
C ASP A 114 -3.09 -11.73 26.96
N ALA A 115 -4.28 -12.25 26.62
CA ALA A 115 -4.77 -13.56 27.06
C ALA A 115 -4.01 -14.75 26.43
N GLU A 116 -4.07 -15.88 27.12
CA GLU A 116 -3.57 -17.14 26.61
C GLU A 116 -4.29 -17.52 25.29
N GLY A 117 -3.49 -17.87 24.28
CA GLY A 117 -3.99 -18.18 22.95
C GLY A 117 -4.26 -16.98 22.05
N ALA A 118 -3.99 -15.73 22.47
CA ALA A 118 -4.09 -14.55 21.59
C ALA A 118 -3.27 -14.70 20.30
N GLY A 119 -2.08 -15.32 20.41
CA GLY A 119 -1.25 -15.67 19.25
C GLY A 119 -1.90 -16.66 18.29
N ALA A 120 -2.70 -17.60 18.80
CA ALA A 120 -3.44 -18.55 17.96
C ALA A 120 -4.57 -17.86 17.20
N LEU A 121 -5.31 -16.96 17.84
CA LEU A 121 -6.33 -16.13 17.18
C LEU A 121 -5.71 -15.25 16.09
N SER A 122 -4.62 -14.54 16.43
CA SER A 122 -3.87 -13.70 15.50
C SER A 122 -3.37 -14.49 14.28
N THR A 123 -2.83 -15.69 14.49
CA THR A 123 -2.35 -16.56 13.39
C THR A 123 -3.49 -17.01 12.48
N VAL A 124 -4.63 -17.45 13.05
CA VAL A 124 -5.77 -17.92 12.26
C VAL A 124 -6.40 -16.78 11.46
N LEU A 125 -6.59 -15.61 12.08
CA LEU A 125 -7.10 -14.42 11.39
C LEU A 125 -6.15 -13.96 10.29
N SER A 126 -4.85 -13.90 10.57
CA SER A 126 -3.84 -13.48 9.59
C SER A 126 -3.86 -14.36 8.36
N LYS A 127 -3.87 -15.69 8.58
CA LYS A 127 -3.94 -16.67 7.52
C LYS A 127 -5.21 -16.50 6.67
N ARG A 128 -6.39 -16.47 7.31
CA ARG A 128 -7.66 -16.31 6.60
C ARG A 128 -7.70 -15.01 5.79
N CYS A 129 -7.38 -13.88 6.41
CA CYS A 129 -7.36 -12.59 5.72
C CYS A 129 -6.37 -12.56 4.54
N SER A 130 -5.26 -13.28 4.61
CA SER A 130 -4.32 -13.41 3.49
C SER A 130 -4.84 -14.31 2.35
N GLU A 131 -5.65 -15.31 2.68
CA GLU A 131 -6.20 -16.28 1.72
C GLU A 131 -7.47 -15.75 1.02
N THR A 132 -8.35 -15.07 1.77
CA THR A 132 -9.66 -14.61 1.27
C THR A 132 -9.71 -13.12 0.94
N GLY A 133 -8.73 -12.34 1.40
CA GLY A 133 -8.76 -10.88 1.30
C GLY A 133 -9.77 -10.21 2.25
N GLU A 134 -10.45 -10.96 3.12
CA GLU A 134 -11.41 -10.43 4.09
C GLU A 134 -10.74 -9.50 5.12
N ASP A 135 -11.49 -8.52 5.62
CA ASP A 135 -11.05 -7.68 6.74
C ASP A 135 -11.17 -8.42 8.09
N PRO A 136 -10.15 -8.39 8.97
CA PRO A 136 -10.19 -9.11 10.25
C PRO A 136 -11.34 -8.68 11.17
N ALA A 137 -11.80 -7.41 11.13
CA ALA A 137 -12.95 -6.99 11.91
C ALA A 137 -14.24 -7.60 11.38
N ALA A 138 -14.36 -7.74 10.04
CA ALA A 138 -15.49 -8.41 9.41
C ALA A 138 -15.54 -9.91 9.78
N VAL A 139 -14.39 -10.59 9.78
CA VAL A 139 -14.30 -12.01 10.20
C VAL A 139 -14.69 -12.17 11.67
N LEU A 140 -14.16 -11.34 12.57
CA LEU A 140 -14.56 -11.35 13.99
C LEU A 140 -16.03 -10.97 14.19
N GLY A 141 -16.57 -10.13 13.32
CA GLY A 141 -17.98 -9.73 13.29
C GLY A 141 -18.93 -10.89 13.00
N GLN A 142 -18.47 -11.91 12.27
CA GLN A 142 -19.24 -13.11 11.93
C GLN A 142 -19.34 -14.12 13.09
N ILE A 143 -18.49 -14.00 14.12
CA ILE A 143 -18.62 -14.79 15.35
C ILE A 143 -19.90 -14.35 16.07
N THR A 144 -20.71 -15.32 16.49
CA THR A 144 -21.98 -15.03 17.16
C THR A 144 -21.76 -14.21 18.43
N ARG A 145 -22.71 -13.33 18.75
CA ARG A 145 -22.63 -12.50 19.96
C ARG A 145 -22.42 -13.36 21.22
N SER A 146 -23.12 -14.48 21.35
CA SER A 146 -23.01 -15.39 22.49
C SER A 146 -21.63 -16.03 22.60
N ASP A 147 -21.01 -16.44 21.49
CA ASP A 147 -19.63 -16.95 21.52
C ASP A 147 -18.64 -15.85 21.92
N ARG A 148 -18.83 -14.62 21.44
CA ARG A 148 -17.96 -13.49 21.82
C ARG A 148 -18.06 -13.16 23.31
N GLU A 149 -19.26 -13.17 23.87
CA GLU A 149 -19.50 -12.98 25.31
C GLU A 149 -18.89 -14.14 26.11
N TYR A 150 -19.06 -15.40 25.66
CA TYR A 150 -18.45 -16.55 26.31
C TYR A 150 -16.91 -16.47 26.35
N ALA A 151 -16.28 -16.02 25.26
CA ALA A 151 -14.83 -15.89 25.17
C ALA A 151 -14.22 -15.06 26.30
N LEU A 152 -14.93 -14.06 26.83
CA LEU A 152 -14.48 -13.20 27.94
C LEU A 152 -14.37 -13.94 29.28
N SER A 153 -14.94 -15.14 29.38
CA SER A 153 -14.93 -15.99 30.57
C SER A 153 -14.26 -17.35 30.36
N ALA A 154 -13.73 -17.60 29.16
CA ALA A 154 -13.07 -18.85 28.83
C ALA A 154 -11.65 -18.89 29.42
N ASP A 155 -11.16 -20.09 29.75
CA ASP A 155 -9.79 -20.27 30.27
C ASP A 155 -8.72 -19.85 29.23
N ALA A 156 -9.00 -20.05 27.94
CA ALA A 156 -8.13 -19.65 26.83
C ALA A 156 -8.94 -18.89 25.74
N PRO A 157 -9.26 -17.60 25.99
CA PRO A 157 -10.13 -16.79 25.13
C PRO A 157 -9.68 -16.76 23.66
N GLY A 158 -8.38 -16.56 23.42
CA GLY A 158 -7.84 -16.50 22.05
C GLY A 158 -7.93 -17.83 21.32
N ALA A 159 -7.67 -18.94 22.00
CA ALA A 159 -7.80 -20.28 21.41
C ALA A 159 -9.26 -20.63 21.08
N PHE A 160 -10.19 -20.26 21.97
CA PHE A 160 -11.61 -20.42 21.74
C PHE A 160 -12.08 -19.62 20.52
N LEU A 161 -11.75 -18.33 20.44
CA LEU A 161 -12.11 -17.50 19.29
C LEU A 161 -11.47 -18.00 17.99
N ALA A 162 -10.22 -18.47 18.04
CA ALA A 162 -9.55 -19.07 16.88
C ALA A 162 -10.33 -20.29 16.35
N SER A 163 -10.89 -21.10 17.26
CA SER A 163 -11.72 -22.25 16.87
C SER A 163 -13.01 -21.82 16.16
N ARG A 164 -13.63 -20.71 16.58
CA ARG A 164 -14.83 -20.15 15.94
C ARG A 164 -14.53 -19.58 14.57
N VAL A 165 -13.41 -18.87 14.41
CA VAL A 165 -12.99 -18.35 13.10
C VAL A 165 -12.84 -19.47 12.06
N ARG A 166 -12.30 -20.63 12.46
CA ARG A 166 -12.15 -21.80 11.56
C ARG A 166 -13.48 -22.43 11.13
N GLN A 167 -14.56 -22.17 11.86
CA GLN A 167 -15.90 -22.71 11.56
C GLN A 167 -16.71 -21.77 10.66
N ILE A 168 -16.24 -20.54 10.45
CA ILE A 168 -16.89 -19.58 9.55
C ILE A 168 -16.66 -20.09 8.11
N PRO A 169 -17.73 -20.28 7.31
CA PRO A 169 -17.57 -20.68 5.91
C PRO A 169 -16.79 -19.64 5.12
N GLU A 170 -16.05 -20.08 4.11
CA GLU A 170 -15.37 -19.17 3.17
C GLU A 170 -16.40 -18.45 2.29
N PRO A 171 -16.16 -17.18 1.92
CA PRO A 171 -17.08 -16.38 1.09
C PRO A 171 -17.21 -16.89 -0.35
#